data_AF-A0A924LWB2-F1
#
_entry.id   AF-A0A924LWB2-F1
#
_cell.length_a   1.000
_cell.length_b   1.000
_cell.length_c   1.000
_cell.angle_alpha   90.00
_cell.angle_beta   90.00
_cell.angle_gamma   90.00
#
_symmetry.space_group_name_H-M   'P 1'
#
loop_
_entity.id
_entity.type
_entity.pdbx_description
1 polymer ?
#
loop_
_entity_poly.entity_id
_entity_poly.type
_entity_poly.pdbx_seq_one_letter_code
_entity_poly.pdbx_strand_id
1 'polypeptide(L)'
;MIKILFNPFAKFSDKFLIIFGIISTLLGLSLSWFFNAQFDGVLDLHFNGSINIYESLVLILIDIIILVVLLFALAKFINNKSRIMDVIIAILIARTPIYLLALMNINNKMFEIGAIINAKILKGEMNNVPFSLQTILIITSLISLLAIIWFSVLLFNGFKIATNLKERKHIVFFVITLLLAEIISKIVISYSI
;
A
#
# COMPACT_ATOMS: atom_id res chain seq x y z
N MET A 1 10.15 20.26 -9.05
CA MET A 1 10.42 18.82 -8.79
C MET A 1 9.37 18.17 -7.88
N ILE A 2 8.96 18.81 -6.77
CA ILE A 2 7.93 18.29 -5.83
C ILE A 2 6.60 17.92 -6.52
N LYS A 3 6.14 18.69 -7.51
CA LYS A 3 4.90 18.39 -8.25
C LYS A 3 4.89 17.00 -8.92
N ILE A 4 6.07 16.47 -9.28
CA ILE A 4 6.20 15.16 -9.94
C ILE A 4 5.97 14.02 -8.94
N LEU A 5 6.39 14.19 -7.68
CA LEU A 5 6.22 13.18 -6.64
C LEU A 5 4.75 12.94 -6.28
N PHE A 6 3.91 13.97 -6.42
CA PHE A 6 2.49 13.89 -6.09
C PHE A 6 1.57 13.77 -7.30
N ASN A 7 2.04 14.13 -8.50
CA ASN A 7 1.27 14.00 -9.74
C ASN A 7 2.19 13.69 -10.95
N PRO A 8 2.76 12.47 -11.01
CA PRO A 8 3.62 12.07 -12.13
C PRO A 8 2.82 11.92 -13.45
N PHE A 9 1.52 11.65 -13.34
CA PHE A 9 0.59 11.42 -14.47
C PHE A 9 0.47 12.62 -15.41
N ALA A 10 0.66 13.84 -14.91
CA ALA A 10 0.58 15.05 -15.74
C ALA A 10 1.83 15.28 -16.61
N LYS A 11 2.94 14.58 -16.34
CA LYS A 11 4.24 14.85 -16.96
C LYS A 11 4.75 13.71 -17.83
N PHE A 12 4.50 12.46 -17.43
CA PHE A 12 5.02 11.29 -18.11
C PHE A 12 3.97 10.60 -18.97
N SER A 13 4.42 9.89 -20.00
CA SER A 13 3.54 9.10 -20.86
C SER A 13 3.07 7.81 -20.18
N ASP A 14 1.92 7.30 -20.59
CA ASP A 14 1.34 6.05 -20.10
C ASP A 14 2.36 4.90 -20.14
N LYS A 15 3.08 4.74 -21.26
CA LYS A 15 4.09 3.68 -21.43
C LYS A 15 5.20 3.77 -20.37
N PHE A 16 5.69 4.98 -20.08
CA PHE A 16 6.71 5.17 -19.05
C PHE A 16 6.18 4.81 -17.67
N LEU A 17 4.96 5.26 -17.34
CA LEU A 17 4.35 5.01 -16.03
C LEU A 17 4.06 3.52 -15.81
N ILE A 18 3.60 2.79 -16.84
CA ILE A 18 3.42 1.33 -16.76
C ILE A 18 4.75 0.65 -16.43
N ILE A 19 5.81 0.95 -17.20
CA ILE A 19 7.13 0.32 -17.00
C ILE A 19 7.65 0.64 -15.60
N PHE A 20 7.57 1.89 -15.16
CA PHE A 20 8.00 2.30 -13.83
C PHE A 20 7.20 1.60 -12.72
N GLY A 21 5.89 1.48 -12.88
CA GLY A 21 5.00 0.82 -11.92
C GLY A 21 5.29 -0.68 -11.80
N ILE A 22 5.54 -1.36 -12.93
CA ILE A 22 5.95 -2.77 -12.95
C ILE A 22 7.29 -2.94 -12.25
N ILE A 23 8.30 -2.12 -12.58
CA ILE A 23 9.62 -2.17 -11.93
C ILE A 23 9.48 -1.91 -10.43
N SER A 24 8.69 -0.91 -10.04
CA SER A 24 8.41 -0.61 -8.62
C SER A 24 7.78 -1.80 -7.90
N THR A 25 6.88 -2.53 -8.56
CA THR A 25 6.22 -3.71 -7.99
C THR A 25 7.18 -4.88 -7.85
N LEU A 26 8.06 -5.12 -8.83
CA LEU A 26 9.12 -6.13 -8.74
C LEU A 26 10.15 -5.81 -7.66
N LEU A 27 10.49 -4.52 -7.50
CA LEU A 27 11.30 -4.05 -6.38
C LEU A 27 10.56 -4.26 -5.05
N GLY A 28 9.27 -3.94 -4.98
CA GLY A 28 8.43 -4.17 -3.81
C GLY A 28 8.36 -5.63 -3.40
N LEU A 29 8.21 -6.54 -4.37
CA LEU A 29 8.30 -8.00 -4.15
C LEU A 29 9.66 -8.40 -3.57
N SER A 30 10.75 -7.87 -4.15
CA SER A 30 12.10 -8.16 -3.68
C SER A 30 12.30 -7.67 -2.24
N LEU A 31 11.86 -6.43 -1.95
CA LEU A 31 11.94 -5.85 -0.61
C LEU A 31 11.07 -6.62 0.40
N SER A 32 9.87 -7.04 0.01
CA SER A 32 8.98 -7.88 0.83
C SER A 32 9.70 -9.13 1.29
N TRP A 33 10.33 -9.85 0.35
CA TRP A 33 11.05 -11.08 0.63
C TRP A 33 12.32 -10.84 1.46
N PHE A 34 13.15 -9.86 1.08
CA PHE A 34 14.40 -9.58 1.79
C PHE A 34 14.21 -9.07 3.22
N PHE A 35 13.14 -8.30 3.47
CA PHE A 35 12.88 -7.67 4.76
C PHE A 35 11.71 -8.27 5.51
N ASN A 36 11.22 -9.46 5.10
CA ASN A 36 10.07 -10.15 5.72
C ASN A 36 8.85 -9.24 5.96
N ALA A 37 8.56 -8.39 4.98
CA ALA A 37 7.47 -7.41 5.02
C ALA A 37 6.30 -7.93 4.20
N GLN A 38 5.20 -8.28 4.87
CA GLN A 38 3.98 -8.76 4.25
C GLN A 38 3.07 -7.57 3.95
N PHE A 39 2.76 -7.37 2.67
CA PHE A 39 1.73 -6.42 2.25
C PHE A 39 0.38 -7.16 2.28
N ASP A 40 -0.16 -7.36 3.47
CA ASP A 40 -1.37 -8.15 3.72
C ASP A 40 -2.66 -7.30 3.74
N GLY A 41 -2.64 -6.23 2.96
CA GLY A 41 -3.73 -5.31 2.77
C GLY A 41 -3.35 -4.21 1.78
N VAL A 42 -4.38 -3.55 1.26
CA VAL A 42 -4.22 -2.44 0.31
C VAL A 42 -3.41 -1.31 0.93
N LEU A 43 -3.63 -1.03 2.21
CA LEU A 43 -2.98 0.01 3.01
C LEU A 43 -2.05 -0.55 4.08
N ASP A 44 -2.17 -1.83 4.38
CA ASP A 44 -1.52 -2.46 5.53
C ASP A 44 -0.21 -3.17 5.18
N LEU A 45 0.63 -3.24 6.20
CA LEU A 45 1.90 -3.95 6.18
C LEU A 45 2.14 -4.55 7.55
N HIS A 46 2.53 -5.83 7.57
CA HIS A 46 2.99 -6.53 8.75
C HIS A 46 4.39 -7.10 8.54
N PHE A 47 5.18 -7.14 9.61
CA PHE A 47 6.49 -7.79 9.58
C PHE A 47 6.39 -9.16 10.22
N ASN A 48 6.87 -10.19 9.52
CA ASN A 48 6.92 -11.56 10.02
C ASN A 48 8.36 -12.05 10.18
N GLY A 49 8.56 -13.19 10.85
CA GLY A 49 9.89 -13.74 11.07
C GLY A 49 10.53 -14.30 9.80
N SER A 50 9.71 -14.80 8.88
CA SER A 50 10.09 -15.19 7.53
C SER A 50 8.88 -15.14 6.61
N ILE A 51 9.08 -14.75 5.34
CA ILE A 51 8.07 -14.87 4.29
C ILE A 51 8.70 -15.56 3.07
N ASN A 52 7.93 -16.43 2.40
CA ASN A 52 8.36 -16.98 1.12
C ASN A 52 8.10 -15.97 -0.01
N ILE A 53 8.99 -15.89 -1.01
CA ILE A 53 8.78 -15.03 -2.19
C ILE A 53 7.46 -15.33 -2.91
N TYR A 54 6.99 -16.59 -2.89
CA TYR A 54 5.69 -16.95 -3.43
C TYR A 54 4.53 -16.30 -2.67
N GLU A 55 4.57 -16.31 -1.33
CA GLU A 55 3.58 -15.65 -0.49
C GLU A 55 3.59 -14.13 -0.74
N SER A 56 4.78 -13.51 -0.79
CA SER A 56 4.94 -12.09 -1.12
C SER A 56 4.33 -11.73 -2.47
N LEU A 57 4.53 -12.59 -3.49
CA LEU A 57 3.96 -12.40 -4.82
C LEU A 57 2.43 -12.46 -4.77
N VAL A 58 1.87 -13.49 -4.13
CA VAL A 58 0.42 -13.70 -4.04
C VAL A 58 -0.25 -12.53 -3.33
N LEU A 59 0.28 -12.08 -2.19
CA LEU A 59 -0.25 -10.94 -1.43
C LEU A 59 -0.29 -9.66 -2.26
N ILE A 60 0.84 -9.29 -2.89
CA ILE A 60 0.93 -8.08 -3.75
C ILE A 60 -0.05 -8.17 -4.93
N LEU A 61 -0.18 -9.34 -5.55
CA LEU A 61 -1.11 -9.54 -6.66
C LEU A 61 -2.57 -9.44 -6.21
N ILE A 62 -2.93 -10.02 -5.07
CA ILE A 62 -4.29 -9.90 -4.50
C ILE A 62 -4.66 -8.44 -4.31
N ASP A 63 -3.79 -7.64 -3.68
CA ASP A 63 -4.06 -6.22 -3.44
C ASP A 63 -4.23 -5.44 -4.73
N ILE A 64 -3.34 -5.66 -5.71
CA ILE A 64 -3.42 -4.99 -7.02
C ILE A 64 -4.72 -5.37 -7.73
N ILE A 65 -5.07 -6.65 -7.75
CA ILE A 65 -6.28 -7.14 -8.43
C ILE A 65 -7.53 -6.56 -7.77
N ILE A 66 -7.61 -6.56 -6.44
CA ILE A 66 -8.77 -6.02 -5.70
C ILE A 66 -8.92 -4.52 -5.98
N LEU A 67 -7.82 -3.76 -5.92
CA LEU A 67 -7.82 -2.35 -6.29
C LEU A 67 -8.29 -2.14 -7.74
N VAL A 68 -7.77 -2.92 -8.69
CA VAL A 68 -8.13 -2.81 -10.11
C VAL A 68 -9.63 -3.07 -10.27
N VAL A 69 -10.16 -4.14 -9.70
CA VAL A 69 -11.58 -4.52 -9.83
C VAL A 69 -12.48 -3.43 -9.26
N LEU A 70 -12.24 -3.02 -8.01
CA LEU A 70 -13.12 -2.09 -7.30
C LEU A 70 -13.03 -0.67 -7.86
N LEU A 71 -11.82 -0.16 -8.12
CA LEU A 71 -11.65 1.17 -8.68
C LEU A 71 -12.09 1.22 -10.14
N PHE A 72 -11.89 0.17 -10.93
CA PHE A 72 -12.39 0.16 -12.30
C PHE A 72 -13.92 0.12 -12.37
N ALA A 73 -14.57 -0.63 -11.47
CA ALA A 73 -16.02 -0.61 -11.33
C ALA A 73 -16.53 0.80 -10.98
N LEU A 74 -15.91 1.47 -10.01
CA LEU A 74 -16.23 2.86 -9.67
C LEU A 74 -15.94 3.81 -10.85
N ALA A 75 -14.84 3.59 -11.57
CA ALA A 75 -14.47 4.41 -12.73
C ALA A 75 -15.53 4.32 -13.82
N LYS A 76 -16.04 3.12 -14.12
CA LYS A 76 -17.12 2.91 -15.09
C LYS A 76 -18.44 3.51 -14.64
N PHE A 77 -18.74 3.47 -13.35
CA PHE A 77 -19.91 4.13 -12.78
C PHE A 77 -19.85 5.65 -12.94
N ILE A 78 -18.68 6.27 -12.73
CA ILE A 78 -18.49 7.72 -12.87
C ILE A 78 -18.42 8.14 -14.35
N ASN A 79 -17.66 7.38 -15.16
CA ASN A 79 -17.43 7.68 -16.56
C ASN A 79 -17.23 6.38 -17.36
N ASN A 80 -18.23 6.02 -18.16
CA ASN A 80 -18.19 4.79 -18.95
C ASN A 80 -17.03 4.76 -19.99
N LYS A 81 -16.44 5.91 -20.34
CA LYS A 81 -15.27 5.99 -21.25
C LYS A 81 -13.93 5.70 -20.55
N SER A 82 -13.91 5.55 -19.22
CA SER A 82 -12.70 5.20 -18.49
C SER A 82 -12.09 3.89 -18.99
N ARG A 83 -10.77 3.92 -19.20
CA ARG A 83 -9.99 2.76 -19.68
C ARG A 83 -9.40 2.04 -18.47
N ILE A 84 -9.44 0.71 -18.49
CA ILE A 84 -8.87 -0.11 -17.40
C ILE A 84 -7.38 0.17 -17.21
N MET A 85 -6.67 0.42 -18.32
CA MET A 85 -5.24 0.72 -18.29
C MET A 85 -4.91 1.98 -17.47
N ASP A 86 -5.76 3.00 -17.53
CA ASP A 86 -5.54 4.24 -16.77
C ASP A 86 -5.64 3.99 -15.25
N VAL A 87 -6.54 3.08 -14.84
CA VAL A 87 -6.70 2.66 -13.44
C VAL A 87 -5.53 1.80 -12.99
N ILE A 88 -5.08 0.85 -13.82
CA ILE A 88 -3.89 0.02 -13.54
C ILE A 88 -2.66 0.91 -13.34
N ILE A 89 -2.44 1.88 -14.22
CA ILE A 89 -1.33 2.85 -14.09
C ILE A 89 -1.42 3.60 -12.76
N ALA A 90 -2.60 4.11 -12.39
CA ALA A 90 -2.79 4.80 -11.13
C ALA A 90 -2.40 3.94 -9.92
N ILE A 91 -2.81 2.67 -9.91
CA ILE A 91 -2.53 1.72 -8.82
C ILE A 91 -1.05 1.38 -8.74
N LEU A 92 -0.42 0.99 -9.87
CA LEU A 92 0.98 0.58 -9.89
C LEU A 92 1.92 1.70 -9.43
N ILE A 93 1.64 2.94 -9.84
CA ILE A 93 2.41 4.11 -9.40
C ILE A 93 2.13 4.45 -7.93
N ALA A 94 0.86 4.37 -7.51
CA ALA A 94 0.48 4.72 -6.15
C ALA A 94 1.08 3.79 -5.11
N ARG A 95 1.31 2.51 -5.41
CA ARG A 95 1.91 1.54 -4.47
C ARG A 95 3.38 1.80 -4.16
N THR A 96 4.12 2.53 -5.01
CA THR A 96 5.56 2.74 -4.85
C THR A 96 5.97 3.22 -3.44
N PRO A 97 5.30 4.20 -2.78
CA PRO A 97 5.65 4.63 -1.43
C PRO A 97 5.45 3.54 -0.37
N ILE A 98 4.43 2.69 -0.50
CA ILE A 98 4.15 1.61 0.44
C ILE A 98 5.27 0.55 0.38
N TYR A 99 5.76 0.24 -0.83
CA TYR A 99 6.87 -0.71 -0.98
C TYR A 99 8.14 -0.31 -0.23
N LEU A 100 8.39 1.00 -0.07
CA LEU A 100 9.54 1.50 0.68
C LEU A 100 9.45 1.24 2.19
N LEU A 101 8.24 1.01 2.73
CA LEU A 101 8.05 0.70 4.16
C LEU A 101 8.69 -0.64 4.55
N ALA A 102 8.88 -1.57 3.60
CA ALA A 102 9.59 -2.81 3.85
C ALA A 102 11.00 -2.60 4.44
N LEU A 103 11.67 -1.49 4.09
CA LEU A 103 12.99 -1.13 4.62
C LEU A 103 12.99 -0.88 6.13
N MET A 104 11.85 -0.68 6.78
CA MET A 104 11.82 -0.50 8.24
C MET A 104 12.23 -1.75 9.00
N ASN A 105 12.14 -2.93 8.39
CA ASN A 105 12.50 -4.20 9.03
C ASN A 105 13.90 -4.70 8.63
N ILE A 106 14.84 -3.77 8.37
CA ILE A 106 16.26 -4.11 8.23
C ILE A 106 16.72 -4.94 9.43
N ASN A 107 17.33 -6.09 9.15
CA ASN A 107 17.79 -7.07 10.13
C ASN A 107 16.67 -7.55 11.08
N ASN A 108 15.42 -7.67 10.60
CA ASN A 108 14.27 -8.13 11.38
C ASN A 108 13.93 -7.30 12.63
N LYS A 109 14.45 -6.07 12.74
CA LYS A 109 14.28 -5.24 13.94
C LYS A 109 12.82 -4.96 14.29
N MET A 110 11.97 -4.66 13.30
CA MET A 110 10.57 -4.33 13.58
C MET A 110 9.77 -5.56 13.99
N PHE A 111 10.08 -6.73 13.41
CA PHE A 111 9.52 -8.00 13.87
C PHE A 111 9.90 -8.29 15.33
N GLU A 112 11.18 -8.15 15.69
CA GLU A 112 11.66 -8.37 17.06
C GLU A 112 11.02 -7.41 18.07
N ILE A 113 10.90 -6.12 17.72
CA ILE A 113 10.23 -5.12 18.55
C ILE A 113 8.77 -5.51 18.78
N GLY A 114 8.06 -5.92 17.72
CA GLY A 114 6.68 -6.42 17.82
C GLY A 114 6.56 -7.63 18.75
N ALA A 115 7.47 -8.60 18.62
CA ALA A 115 7.49 -9.79 19.47
C ALA A 115 7.74 -9.46 20.96
N ILE A 116 8.69 -8.56 21.25
CA ILE A 116 8.98 -8.11 22.63
C ILE A 116 7.75 -7.44 23.25
N ILE A 117 7.06 -6.59 22.49
CA ILE A 117 5.89 -5.85 22.97
C ILE A 117 4.71 -6.79 23.21
N ASN A 118 4.43 -7.68 22.25
CA ASN A 118 3.39 -8.70 22.42
C ASN A 118 3.66 -9.58 23.66
N ALA A 119 4.90 -10.01 23.88
CA ALA A 119 5.27 -10.78 25.07
C ALA A 119 5.04 -10.00 26.39
N LYS A 120 5.32 -8.69 26.41
CA LYS A 120 5.07 -7.84 27.59
C LYS A 120 3.58 -7.56 27.81
N ILE A 121 2.80 -7.40 26.74
CA ILE A 121 1.34 -7.26 26.82
C ILE A 121 0.72 -8.51 27.45
N LEU A 122 1.10 -9.69 26.98
CA LEU A 122 0.58 -10.98 27.50
C LEU A 122 0.92 -11.22 28.98
N LYS A 123 2.03 -10.65 29.45
CA LYS A 123 2.45 -10.72 30.86
C LYS A 123 1.86 -9.60 31.74
N GLY A 124 1.12 -8.64 31.17
CA GLY A 124 0.62 -7.47 31.89
C GLY A 124 1.72 -6.47 32.29
N GLU A 125 2.90 -6.52 31.66
CA GLU A 125 4.07 -5.72 32.00
C GLU A 125 4.28 -4.53 31.03
N MET A 126 3.19 -3.95 30.51
CA MET A 126 3.23 -2.83 29.57
C MET A 126 4.04 -1.64 30.08
N ASN A 127 4.01 -1.37 31.39
CA ASN A 127 4.75 -0.29 32.02
C ASN A 127 6.29 -0.47 31.95
N ASN A 128 6.76 -1.68 31.64
CA ASN A 128 8.19 -2.01 31.57
C ASN A 128 8.74 -1.98 30.15
N VAL A 129 8.00 -1.53 29.13
CA VAL A 129 8.52 -1.41 27.76
C VAL A 129 9.58 -0.29 27.72
N PRO A 130 10.83 -0.56 27.27
CA PRO A 130 11.87 0.46 27.22
C PRO A 130 11.47 1.67 26.36
N PHE A 131 11.78 2.88 26.84
CA PHE A 131 11.46 4.14 26.15
C PHE A 131 12.04 4.21 24.73
N SER A 132 13.22 3.61 24.50
CA SER A 132 13.85 3.52 23.18
C SER A 132 12.98 2.76 22.17
N LEU A 133 12.35 1.64 22.57
CA LEU A 133 11.46 0.87 21.69
C LEU A 133 10.19 1.65 21.36
N GLN A 134 9.61 2.32 22.35
CA GLN A 134 8.43 3.18 22.15
C GLN A 134 8.72 4.30 21.15
N THR A 135 9.90 4.93 21.27
CA THR A 135 10.34 6.01 20.36
C THR A 135 10.48 5.50 18.93
N ILE A 136 11.09 4.33 18.74
CA ILE A 136 11.23 3.71 17.40
C ILE A 136 9.85 3.41 16.79
N LEU A 137 8.91 2.88 17.58
CA LEU A 137 7.54 2.63 17.11
C LEU A 137 6.80 3.90 16.70
N ILE A 138 6.91 4.97 17.47
CA ILE A 138 6.28 6.24 17.14
C ILE A 138 6.84 6.78 15.82
N ILE A 139 8.17 6.78 15.67
CA ILE A 139 8.83 7.26 14.44
C ILE A 139 8.40 6.43 13.23
N THR A 140 8.41 5.10 13.34
CA THR A 140 8.01 4.21 12.24
C THR A 140 6.53 4.32 11.91
N SER A 141 5.67 4.51 12.90
CA SER A 141 4.23 4.78 12.69
C SER A 141 4.00 6.10 11.95
N LEU A 142 4.74 7.17 12.30
CA LEU A 142 4.66 8.46 11.61
C LEU A 142 5.12 8.35 10.15
N ILE A 143 6.22 7.63 9.89
CA ILE A 143 6.70 7.41 8.51
C ILE A 143 5.69 6.57 7.71
N SER A 144 5.11 5.54 8.32
CA SER A 144 4.07 4.70 7.69
C SER A 144 2.84 5.53 7.33
N LEU A 145 2.40 6.41 8.23
CA LEU A 145 1.30 7.34 7.97
C LEU A 145 1.61 8.29 6.79
N LEU A 146 2.83 8.83 6.72
CA LEU A 146 3.25 9.68 5.60
C LEU A 146 3.25 8.91 4.27
N ALA A 147 3.66 7.63 4.28
CA ALA A 147 3.61 6.78 3.09
C ALA A 147 2.18 6.47 2.65
N ILE A 148 1.26 6.21 3.58
CA ILE A 148 -0.18 6.02 3.30
C ILE A 148 -0.80 7.29 2.73
N ILE A 149 -0.46 8.46 3.26
CA ILE A 149 -0.91 9.75 2.71
C ILE A 149 -0.38 9.91 1.29
N TRP A 150 0.89 9.62 1.06
CA TRP A 150 1.50 9.73 -0.28
C TRP A 150 0.87 8.76 -1.28
N PHE A 151 0.68 7.50 -0.90
CA PHE A 151 -0.08 6.50 -1.65
C PHE A 151 -1.46 7.03 -2.03
N SER A 152 -2.21 7.55 -1.06
CA SER A 152 -3.58 8.01 -1.26
C SER A 152 -3.65 9.20 -2.22
N VAL A 153 -2.71 10.14 -2.11
CA VAL A 153 -2.62 11.30 -3.01
C VAL A 153 -2.29 10.87 -4.44
N LEU A 154 -1.34 9.95 -4.62
CA LEU A 154 -0.99 9.41 -5.93
C LEU A 154 -2.17 8.66 -6.56
N LEU A 155 -2.80 7.77 -5.78
CA LEU A 155 -3.92 6.96 -6.25
C LEU A 155 -5.09 7.86 -6.67
N PHE A 156 -5.44 8.84 -5.84
CA PHE A 156 -6.52 9.77 -6.14
C PHE A 156 -6.22 10.62 -7.38
N ASN A 157 -4.99 11.12 -7.53
CA ASN A 157 -4.62 11.93 -8.70
C ASN A 157 -4.66 11.11 -10.00
N GLY A 158 -4.16 9.87 -9.98
CA GLY A 158 -4.25 8.97 -11.13
C GLY A 158 -5.71 8.61 -11.45
N PHE A 159 -6.49 8.28 -10.41
CA PHE A 159 -7.92 7.93 -10.55
C PHE A 159 -8.75 9.10 -11.11
N LYS A 160 -8.48 10.33 -10.65
CA LYS A 160 -9.11 11.55 -11.14
C LYS A 160 -8.89 11.74 -12.64
N ILE A 161 -7.69 11.46 -13.13
CA ILE A 161 -7.35 11.53 -14.56
C ILE A 161 -8.07 10.43 -15.32
N ALA A 162 -8.04 9.19 -14.82
CA ALA A 162 -8.70 8.03 -15.44
C ALA A 162 -10.23 8.20 -15.59
N THR A 163 -10.86 8.94 -14.68
CA THR A 163 -12.31 9.14 -14.65
C THR A 163 -12.78 10.47 -15.22
N ASN A 164 -11.87 11.42 -15.48
CA ASN A 164 -12.21 12.81 -15.79
C ASN A 164 -13.17 13.41 -14.74
N LEU A 165 -12.83 13.22 -13.47
CA LEU A 165 -13.70 13.51 -12.32
C LEU A 165 -13.94 15.02 -12.15
N LYS A 166 -15.20 15.45 -12.27
CA LYS A 166 -15.62 16.86 -12.13
C LYS A 166 -16.31 17.16 -10.80
N GLU A 167 -17.05 16.20 -10.24
CA GLU A 167 -17.86 16.41 -9.04
C GLU A 167 -17.14 16.02 -7.75
N ARG A 168 -17.32 16.83 -6.69
CA ARG A 168 -16.75 16.55 -5.37
C ARG A 168 -17.36 15.32 -4.68
N LYS A 169 -18.62 14.96 -5.01
CA LYS A 169 -19.30 13.77 -4.44
C LYS A 169 -18.55 12.47 -4.74
N HIS A 170 -17.89 12.39 -5.89
CA HIS A 170 -17.13 11.20 -6.29
C HIS A 170 -15.86 10.99 -5.47
N ILE A 171 -15.36 12.02 -4.76
CA ILE A 171 -14.26 11.87 -3.81
C ILE A 171 -14.69 10.97 -2.65
N VAL A 172 -15.93 11.16 -2.16
CA VAL A 172 -16.48 10.33 -1.07
C VAL A 172 -16.61 8.88 -1.52
N PHE A 173 -17.11 8.64 -2.74
CA PHE A 173 -17.17 7.28 -3.29
C PHE A 173 -15.79 6.65 -3.43
N PHE A 174 -14.78 7.41 -3.89
CA PHE A 174 -13.41 6.92 -3.96
C PHE A 174 -12.88 6.47 -2.58
N VAL A 175 -13.09 7.28 -1.54
CA VAL A 175 -12.66 6.93 -0.17
C VAL A 175 -13.38 5.68 0.33
N ILE A 176 -14.69 5.58 0.12
CA ILE A 176 -15.47 4.39 0.50
C ILE A 176 -14.96 3.16 -0.25
N THR A 177 -14.71 3.26 -1.55
CA THR A 177 -14.17 2.15 -2.35
C THR A 177 -12.78 1.73 -1.89
N LEU A 178 -11.92 2.67 -1.48
CA LEU A 178 -10.60 2.34 -0.94
C LEU A 178 -10.69 1.60 0.39
N LEU A 179 -11.58 2.02 1.30
CA LEU A 179 -11.83 1.31 2.57
C LEU A 179 -12.44 -0.09 2.34
N LEU A 180 -13.34 -0.21 1.37
CA LEU A 180 -13.86 -1.52 0.97
C LEU A 180 -12.76 -2.41 0.39
N ALA A 181 -11.84 -1.86 -0.39
CA ALA A 181 -10.71 -2.60 -0.94
C ALA A 181 -9.81 -3.17 0.18
N GLU A 182 -9.54 -2.38 1.21
CA GLU A 182 -8.79 -2.81 2.40
C GLU A 182 -9.48 -3.95 3.16
N ILE A 183 -10.79 -3.85 3.38
CA ILE A 183 -11.55 -4.90 4.07
C ILE A 183 -11.58 -6.18 3.24
N ILE A 184 -11.86 -6.07 1.94
CA ILE A 184 -11.96 -7.22 1.05
C ILE A 184 -10.60 -7.89 0.88
N SER A 185 -9.49 -7.14 0.79
CA SER A 185 -8.16 -7.73 0.68
C SER A 185 -7.81 -8.59 1.88
N LYS A 186 -8.06 -8.10 3.10
CA LYS A 186 -7.83 -8.90 4.31
C LYS A 186 -8.67 -10.17 4.38
N ILE A 187 -9.94 -10.08 4.00
CA ILE A 187 -10.82 -11.25 3.94
C ILE A 187 -10.27 -12.28 2.95
N VAL A 188 -9.93 -11.84 1.73
CA VAL A 188 -9.41 -12.74 0.68
C VAL A 188 -8.07 -13.36 1.10
N ILE A 189 -7.18 -12.57 1.68
CA ILE A 189 -5.87 -13.04 2.15
C ILE A 189 -6.03 -14.08 3.25
N SER A 190 -6.93 -13.85 4.22
CA SER A 190 -7.20 -14.79 5.31
C SER A 190 -7.70 -16.16 4.86
N TYR A 191 -8.25 -16.28 3.65
CA TYR A 191 -8.65 -17.58 3.07
C TYR A 191 -7.61 -18.18 2.12
N SER A 192 -6.61 -17.39 1.72
CA SER A 192 -5.64 -17.78 0.68
C SER A 192 -4.32 -18.30 1.25
N ILE A 193 -3.96 -17.89 2.46
CA ILE A 193 -2.72 -18.21 3.17
C ILE A 193 -3.08 -18.46 4.65
#